data_AF-A0A3D1R0I0-F1
#
_entry.id   AF-A0A3D1R0I0-F1
#
_cell.length_a   1.000
_cell.length_b   1.000
_cell.length_c   1.000
_cell.angle_alpha   90.00
_cell.angle_beta   90.00
_cell.angle_gamma   90.00
#
_symmetry.space_group_name_H-M   'P 1'
#
loop_
_entity.id
_entity.type
_entity.pdbx_description
1 polymer ?
#
loop_
_entity_poly.entity_id
_entity_poly.type
_entity_poly.pdbx_seq_one_letter_code
_entity_poly.pdbx_strand_id
1 'polypeptide(L)'
;MNTLALLGACAALAWLGLPLLHGAARGREDDRPASRFRALVLAYALGATLFVVPLARALLGSDRPAPVGATADSLIPVTEETVRVAVEAATPPLAWLGAAWTLVALIGLARLGLSAMRAARLARAEAPVPAAADAIAERLARELGIAPPRLVVSARASLPFVRGLPATVVLPEALLGSIDEDALELVLRHELTHLARLDHLFALGLSLLEVPFTFHPSARRLSEEIGLAREMAVDVRVGAVAPRAYAHLLVDVVELHRFGPREAGEVALDSRSLERRIEMLASTQSHRAARFWPTLVLSLILGGVALAAPTPPDDEQEVKEQPVINVALNGFETLMFDLKISRVSIGNPEIVNVGVISTHEVGLEGTKPGRTTLLVWTEDGKRHVHLLVVK
;
A
#
# COMPACT_ATOMS: atom_id res chain seq x y z
N MET A 1 13.72 -7.73 19.52
CA MET A 1 14.38 -7.54 18.20
C MET A 1 14.72 -6.06 18.06
N ASN A 2 15.95 -5.68 17.67
CA ASN A 2 16.29 -4.26 17.50
C ASN A 2 15.65 -3.67 16.24
N THR A 3 15.56 -2.33 16.15
CA THR A 3 14.90 -1.61 15.04
C THR A 3 15.49 -1.95 13.67
N LEU A 4 16.81 -2.17 13.59
CA LEU A 4 17.46 -2.57 12.35
C LEU A 4 17.04 -3.98 11.90
N ALA A 5 16.96 -4.96 12.80
CA ALA A 5 16.52 -6.31 12.44
C ALA A 5 15.07 -6.34 11.97
N LEU A 6 14.20 -5.52 12.57
CA LEU A 6 12.85 -5.32 12.09
C LEU A 6 12.82 -4.74 10.66
N LEU A 7 13.61 -3.69 10.39
CA LEU A 7 13.72 -3.11 9.05
C LEU A 7 14.20 -4.14 8.03
N GLY A 8 15.17 -4.98 8.40
CA GLY A 8 15.64 -6.09 7.56
C GLY A 8 14.55 -7.12 7.26
N ALA A 9 13.75 -7.50 8.26
CA ALA A 9 12.63 -8.42 8.06
C ALA A 9 11.57 -7.84 7.10
N CYS A 10 11.23 -6.55 7.25
CA CYS A 10 10.31 -5.85 6.35
C CYS A 10 10.87 -5.80 4.93
N ALA A 11 12.16 -5.50 4.77
CA ALA A 11 12.83 -5.46 3.47
C ALA A 11 12.81 -6.84 2.78
N ALA A 12 13.05 -7.93 3.53
CA ALA A 12 13.01 -9.29 3.01
C ALA A 12 11.60 -9.67 2.51
N LEU A 13 10.56 -9.36 3.27
CA LEU A 13 9.16 -9.58 2.86
C LEU A 13 8.82 -8.82 1.57
N ALA A 14 9.27 -7.57 1.47
CA ALA A 14 9.00 -6.72 0.31
C ALA A 14 9.70 -7.26 -0.96
N TRP A 15 10.93 -7.77 -0.83
CA TRP A 15 11.69 -8.40 -1.92
C TRP A 15 11.08 -9.70 -2.44
N LEU A 16 10.35 -10.45 -1.60
CA LEU A 16 9.64 -11.67 -2.01
C LEU A 16 8.25 -11.37 -2.58
N GLY A 17 7.53 -10.39 -2.01
CA GLY A 17 6.15 -10.07 -2.38
C GLY A 17 6.03 -9.34 -3.72
N LEU A 18 6.89 -8.36 -4.00
CA LEU A 18 6.74 -7.47 -5.16
C LEU A 18 6.88 -8.19 -6.52
N PRO A 19 7.80 -9.15 -6.72
CA PRO A 19 7.87 -9.93 -7.95
C PRO A 19 6.63 -10.78 -8.21
N LEU A 20 6.05 -11.39 -7.16
CA LEU A 20 4.84 -12.22 -7.27
C LEU A 20 3.62 -11.38 -7.67
N LEU A 21 3.47 -10.21 -7.03
CA LEU A 21 2.41 -9.25 -7.36
C LEU A 21 2.57 -8.69 -8.77
N HIS A 22 3.80 -8.40 -9.20
CA HIS A 22 4.10 -7.96 -10.57
C HIS A 22 3.76 -9.05 -11.59
N GLY A 23 4.09 -10.32 -11.32
CA GLY A 23 3.73 -11.46 -12.16
C GLY A 23 2.21 -11.64 -12.29
N ALA A 24 1.49 -11.55 -11.17
CA ALA A 24 0.02 -11.64 -11.15
C ALA A 24 -0.66 -10.48 -11.90
N ALA A 25 -0.08 -9.27 -11.84
CA ALA A 25 -0.57 -8.12 -12.61
C ALA A 25 -0.30 -8.28 -14.12
N ARG A 26 0.83 -8.90 -14.50
CA ARG A 26 1.18 -9.17 -15.91
C ARG A 26 0.30 -10.22 -16.58
N GLY A 27 -0.12 -11.25 -15.86
CA GLY A 27 -0.96 -12.34 -16.40
C GLY A 27 -2.38 -11.93 -16.82
N ARG A 28 -2.74 -10.65 -16.65
CA ARG A 28 -4.02 -10.07 -17.09
C ARG A 28 -3.81 -9.14 -18.29
N GLU A 29 -3.24 -9.69 -19.36
CA GLU A 29 -3.15 -9.04 -20.67
C GLU A 29 -4.56 -8.79 -21.22
N ASP A 30 -5.15 -7.68 -20.82
CA ASP A 30 -6.40 -7.16 -21.36
C ASP A 30 -6.06 -5.84 -22.05
N ASP A 31 -6.53 -5.61 -23.28
CA ASP A 31 -6.10 -4.52 -24.19
C ASP A 31 -6.43 -3.08 -23.71
N ARG A 32 -6.81 -2.90 -22.44
CA ARG A 32 -7.23 -1.61 -21.87
C ARG A 32 -6.12 -1.03 -20.98
N PRO A 33 -5.40 0.01 -21.42
CA PRO A 33 -4.30 0.62 -20.65
C PRO A 33 -4.70 1.05 -19.22
N ALA A 34 -5.95 1.49 -19.04
CA ALA A 34 -6.46 1.94 -17.74
C ALA A 34 -6.66 0.80 -16.71
N SER A 35 -7.02 -0.42 -17.13
CA SER A 35 -7.15 -1.55 -16.21
C SER A 35 -5.77 -2.09 -15.81
N ARG A 36 -4.83 -2.15 -16.77
CA ARG A 36 -3.42 -2.45 -16.52
C ARG A 36 -2.81 -1.46 -15.53
N PHE A 37 -2.94 -0.15 -15.76
CA PHE A 37 -2.49 0.91 -14.85
C PHE A 37 -2.98 0.68 -13.41
N ARG A 38 -4.28 0.40 -13.23
CA ARG A 38 -4.88 0.16 -11.90
C ARG A 38 -4.33 -1.10 -11.23
N ALA A 39 -4.19 -2.19 -11.97
CA ALA A 39 -3.63 -3.43 -11.44
C ALA A 39 -2.18 -3.24 -10.99
N LEU A 40 -1.40 -2.48 -11.76
CA LEU A 40 -0.02 -2.16 -11.45
C LEU A 40 0.10 -1.25 -10.21
N VAL A 41 -0.70 -0.18 -10.14
CA VAL A 41 -0.76 0.69 -8.95
C VAL A 41 -1.19 -0.09 -7.70
N LEU A 42 -2.17 -1.00 -7.83
CA LEU A 42 -2.63 -1.83 -6.71
C LEU A 42 -1.54 -2.81 -6.24
N ALA A 43 -0.85 -3.48 -7.17
CA ALA A 43 0.28 -4.34 -6.86
C ALA A 43 1.38 -3.56 -6.10
N TYR A 44 1.61 -2.31 -6.51
CA TYR A 44 2.55 -1.44 -5.83
C TYR A 44 2.12 -1.05 -4.42
N ALA A 45 0.87 -0.62 -4.27
CA ALA A 45 0.30 -0.24 -2.99
C ALA A 45 0.32 -1.42 -2.00
N LEU A 46 -0.03 -2.64 -2.46
CA LEU A 46 0.08 -3.88 -1.67
C LEU A 46 1.53 -4.19 -1.26
N GLY A 47 2.49 -4.02 -2.17
CA GLY A 47 3.91 -4.17 -1.85
C GLY A 47 4.38 -3.16 -0.80
N ALA A 48 3.94 -1.90 -0.92
CA ALA A 48 4.27 -0.84 0.02
C ALA A 48 3.62 -1.08 1.40
N THR A 49 2.38 -1.58 1.47
CA THR A 49 1.73 -1.89 2.76
C THR A 49 2.40 -3.04 3.50
N LEU A 50 2.88 -4.07 2.79
CA LEU A 50 3.67 -5.16 3.38
C LEU A 50 4.96 -4.67 4.05
N PHE A 51 5.48 -3.51 3.64
CA PHE A 51 6.63 -2.86 4.26
C PHE A 51 6.23 -1.90 5.40
N VAL A 52 5.24 -1.02 5.16
CA VAL A 52 4.88 0.08 6.05
C VAL A 52 4.13 -0.40 7.30
N VAL A 53 3.25 -1.39 7.19
CA VAL A 53 2.41 -1.84 8.31
C VAL A 53 3.23 -2.49 9.43
N PRO A 54 4.12 -3.47 9.17
CA PRO A 54 4.94 -4.05 10.23
C PRO A 54 5.90 -3.04 10.86
N LEU A 55 6.45 -2.13 10.05
CA LEU A 55 7.31 -1.05 10.52
C LEU A 55 6.57 -0.09 11.46
N ALA A 56 5.41 0.41 11.05
CA ALA A 56 4.60 1.32 11.85
C ALA A 56 4.18 0.66 13.18
N ARG A 57 3.72 -0.58 13.12
CA ARG A 57 3.30 -1.37 14.28
C ARG A 57 4.42 -1.51 15.33
N ALA A 58 5.64 -1.78 14.86
CA ALA A 58 6.79 -1.92 15.75
C ALA A 58 7.34 -0.59 16.27
N LEU A 59 7.27 0.50 15.48
CA LEU A 59 7.64 1.84 15.95
C LEU A 59 6.64 2.40 16.96
N LEU A 60 5.35 2.06 16.81
CA LEU A 60 4.29 2.45 17.73
C LEU A 60 4.25 1.59 19.01
N GLY A 61 5.20 0.66 19.19
CA GLY A 61 5.31 -0.17 20.40
C GLY A 61 4.11 -1.09 20.61
N SER A 62 3.38 -1.43 19.54
CA SER A 62 2.22 -2.32 19.64
C SER A 62 2.66 -3.78 19.70
N ASP A 63 3.08 -4.22 20.89
CA ASP A 63 3.54 -5.58 21.19
C ASP A 63 2.44 -6.64 21.09
N ARG A 64 1.17 -6.27 20.89
CA ARG A 64 0.05 -7.21 20.79
C ARG A 64 0.16 -8.03 19.52
N PRO A 65 0.53 -9.32 19.49
CA PRO A 65 0.67 -10.08 18.25
C PRO A 65 -0.56 -9.89 17.36
N ALA A 66 -0.36 -9.70 16.05
CA ALA A 66 -1.49 -9.77 15.12
C ALA A 66 -2.19 -11.12 15.37
N PRO A 67 -3.53 -11.19 15.41
CA PRO A 67 -4.23 -12.45 15.51
C PRO A 67 -4.00 -13.21 14.20
N VAL A 68 -2.85 -13.86 14.08
CA VAL A 68 -2.65 -14.96 13.14
C VAL A 68 -3.60 -16.01 13.65
N GLY A 69 -4.71 -16.18 12.92
CA GLY A 69 -5.78 -17.08 13.29
C GLY A 69 -5.22 -18.41 13.76
N ALA A 70 -5.72 -18.86 14.91
CA ALA A 70 -5.43 -20.14 15.51
C ALA A 70 -5.78 -21.29 14.54
N THR A 71 -4.80 -21.70 13.74
CA THR A 71 -4.82 -22.98 13.01
C THR A 71 -3.43 -23.65 12.99
N ALA A 72 -2.52 -23.23 13.87
CA ALA A 72 -1.14 -23.73 13.92
C ALA A 72 -0.89 -24.83 14.96
N ASP A 73 -1.92 -25.46 15.54
CA ASP A 73 -1.75 -26.54 16.53
C ASP A 73 -1.35 -27.90 15.91
N SER A 74 -1.09 -27.98 14.60
CA SER A 74 -0.81 -29.25 13.92
C SER A 74 0.48 -29.33 13.12
N LEU A 75 1.40 -28.36 13.19
CA LEU A 75 2.66 -28.42 12.44
C LEU A 75 3.87 -28.19 13.35
N ILE A 76 4.38 -29.30 13.89
CA ILE A 76 5.65 -29.44 14.64
C ILE A 76 5.62 -28.71 16.00
N PRO A 77 5.91 -29.38 17.13
CA PRO A 77 6.11 -28.70 18.40
C PRO A 77 7.43 -27.93 18.32
N VAL A 78 7.38 -26.73 17.75
CA VAL A 78 8.50 -25.81 17.84
C VAL A 78 8.55 -25.36 19.30
N THR A 79 9.48 -25.92 20.07
CA THR A 79 9.67 -25.51 21.46
C THR A 79 10.01 -24.02 21.49
N GLU A 80 9.53 -23.29 22.51
CA GLU A 80 9.83 -21.87 22.69
C GLU A 80 11.34 -21.58 22.64
N GLU A 81 12.14 -22.55 23.11
CA GLU A 81 13.60 -22.52 23.05
C GLU A 81 14.14 -22.57 21.61
N THR A 82 13.57 -23.40 20.74
CA THR A 82 13.95 -23.47 19.33
C THR A 82 13.61 -22.15 18.61
N VAL A 83 12.45 -21.55 18.91
CA VAL A 83 12.08 -20.22 18.39
C VAL A 83 13.05 -19.15 18.87
N ARG A 84 13.36 -19.13 20.17
CA ARG A 84 14.28 -18.15 20.78
C ARG A 84 15.66 -18.21 20.14
N VAL A 85 16.24 -19.41 20.02
CA VAL A 85 17.55 -19.64 19.41
C VAL A 85 17.55 -19.21 17.93
N ALA A 86 16.50 -19.54 17.18
CA ALA A 86 16.37 -19.12 15.79
C ALA A 86 16.27 -17.59 15.64
N VAL A 87 15.51 -16.91 16.52
CA VAL A 87 15.35 -15.45 16.52
C VAL A 87 16.67 -14.75 16.91
N GLU A 88 17.40 -15.27 17.89
CA GLU A 88 18.73 -14.78 18.28
C GLU A 88 19.77 -14.98 17.17
N ALA A 89 19.72 -16.11 16.46
CA ALA A 89 20.61 -16.36 15.32
C ALA A 89 20.27 -15.48 14.10
N ALA A 90 18.99 -15.18 13.87
CA ALA A 90 18.52 -14.37 12.74
C ALA A 90 18.65 -12.85 12.96
N THR A 91 18.77 -12.38 14.21
CA THR A 91 18.80 -10.94 14.51
C THR A 91 20.01 -10.20 13.92
N PRO A 92 21.26 -10.71 14.01
CA PRO A 92 22.42 -10.06 13.40
C PRO A 92 22.34 -9.90 11.87
N PRO A 93 22.04 -10.94 11.05
CA PRO A 93 21.94 -10.77 9.61
C PRO A 93 20.77 -9.88 9.19
N LEU A 94 19.63 -9.95 9.90
CA LEU A 94 18.50 -9.04 9.66
C LEU A 94 18.87 -7.59 10.00
N ALA A 95 19.65 -7.34 11.05
CA ALA A 95 20.09 -5.99 11.38
C ALA A 95 21.01 -5.40 10.30
N TRP A 96 21.93 -6.21 9.74
CA TRP A 96 22.75 -5.79 8.60
C TRP A 96 21.91 -5.52 7.35
N LEU A 97 20.92 -6.38 7.07
CA LEU A 97 19.98 -6.16 5.97
C LEU A 97 19.18 -4.87 6.15
N GLY A 98 18.70 -4.60 7.37
CA GLY A 98 18.00 -3.36 7.71
C GLY A 98 18.88 -2.13 7.53
N ALA A 99 20.14 -2.18 8.00
CA ALA A 99 21.10 -1.08 7.82
C ALA A 99 21.39 -0.82 6.33
N ALA A 100 21.61 -1.88 5.55
CA ALA A 100 21.81 -1.78 4.10
C ALA A 100 20.57 -1.20 3.40
N TRP A 101 19.38 -1.64 3.80
CA TRP A 101 18.12 -1.11 3.29
C TRP A 101 17.93 0.37 3.66
N THR A 102 18.26 0.78 4.89
CA THR A 102 18.20 2.19 5.31
C THR A 102 19.12 3.05 4.45
N LEU A 103 20.35 2.60 4.18
CA LEU A 103 21.26 3.29 3.28
C LEU A 103 20.66 3.44 1.87
N VAL A 104 20.07 2.37 1.34
CA VAL A 104 19.36 2.39 0.05
C VAL A 104 18.21 3.41 0.04
N ALA A 105 17.38 3.43 1.10
CA ALA A 105 16.26 4.37 1.22
C ALA A 105 16.75 5.82 1.31
N LEU A 106 17.84 6.08 2.05
CA LEU A 106 18.47 7.40 2.12
C LEU A 106 19.02 7.85 0.76
N ILE A 107 19.63 6.93 -0.01
CA ILE A 107 20.05 7.21 -1.39
C ILE A 107 18.83 7.55 -2.26
N GLY A 108 17.73 6.81 -2.14
CA GLY A 108 16.47 7.09 -2.83
C GLY A 108 15.92 8.49 -2.52
N LEU A 109 15.85 8.85 -1.24
CA LEU A 109 15.44 10.19 -0.79
C LEU A 109 16.36 11.28 -1.33
N ALA A 110 17.68 11.08 -1.27
CA ALA A 110 18.64 12.03 -1.79
C ALA A 110 18.48 12.24 -3.31
N ARG A 111 18.23 11.16 -4.07
CA ARG A 111 17.96 11.22 -5.52
C ARG A 111 16.67 11.98 -5.83
N LEU A 112 15.61 11.74 -5.07
CA LEU A 112 14.33 12.45 -5.20
C LEU A 112 14.46 13.93 -4.83
N GLY A 113 15.19 14.25 -3.76
CA GLY A 113 15.51 15.63 -3.39
C GLY A 113 16.30 16.34 -4.48
N LEU A 114 17.32 15.66 -5.04
CA LEU A 114 18.14 16.21 -6.12
C LEU A 114 17.33 16.41 -7.41
N SER A 115 16.43 15.49 -7.78
CA SER A 115 15.57 15.66 -8.95
C SER A 115 14.60 16.82 -8.77
N ALA A 116 14.00 16.96 -7.59
CA ALA A 116 13.14 18.10 -7.25
C ALA A 116 13.91 19.44 -7.29
N MET A 117 15.14 19.46 -6.77
CA MET A 117 16.02 20.64 -6.84
C MET A 117 16.39 21.00 -8.28
N ARG A 118 16.71 20.02 -9.13
CA ARG A 118 16.99 20.24 -10.56
C ARG A 118 15.77 20.82 -11.27
N ALA A 119 14.59 20.22 -11.11
CA ALA A 119 13.35 20.74 -11.66
C ALA A 119 13.05 22.16 -11.16
N ALA A 120 13.32 22.44 -9.88
CA ALA A 120 13.18 23.78 -9.33
C ALA A 120 14.15 24.81 -9.93
N ARG A 121 15.39 24.40 -10.23
CA ARG A 121 16.37 25.27 -10.92
C ARG A 121 15.94 25.56 -12.35
N LEU A 122 15.42 24.57 -13.08
CA LEU A 122 14.94 24.75 -14.45
C LEU A 122 13.75 25.72 -14.52
N ALA A 123 12.88 25.71 -13.51
CA ALA A 123 11.74 26.61 -13.40
C ALA A 123 12.06 27.99 -12.81
N ARG A 124 13.32 28.27 -12.47
CA ARG A 124 13.80 29.62 -12.11
C ARG A 124 14.31 30.39 -13.32
N ALA A 125 14.37 29.77 -14.49
CA ALA A 125 14.65 30.50 -15.72
C ALA A 125 13.54 31.53 -15.95
N GLU A 126 13.89 32.74 -16.39
CA GLU A 126 12.95 33.83 -16.62
C GLU A 126 13.13 34.40 -18.03
N ALA A 127 13.43 33.54 -19.00
CA ALA A 127 13.38 33.98 -20.39
C ALA A 127 11.94 34.46 -20.71
N PRO A 128 11.79 35.50 -21.54
CA PRO A 128 10.48 36.08 -21.84
C PRO A 128 9.55 35.01 -22.40
N VAL A 129 8.37 34.87 -21.81
CA VAL A 129 7.32 34.00 -22.36
C VAL A 129 6.68 34.72 -23.55
N PRO A 130 6.55 34.08 -24.72
CA PRO A 130 5.83 34.66 -25.84
C PRO A 130 4.36 34.96 -25.48
N ALA A 131 3.86 36.14 -25.81
CA ALA A 131 2.47 36.52 -25.50
C ALA A 131 1.43 35.55 -26.11
N ALA A 132 1.74 34.95 -27.25
CA ALA A 132 0.92 33.90 -27.86
C ALA A 132 0.80 32.66 -26.95
N ALA A 133 1.90 32.24 -26.31
CA ALA A 133 1.91 31.09 -25.41
C ALA A 133 1.03 31.33 -24.18
N ASP A 134 1.13 32.52 -23.57
CA ASP A 134 0.27 32.90 -22.44
C ASP A 134 -1.22 32.92 -22.84
N ALA A 135 -1.56 33.53 -23.98
CA ALA A 135 -2.93 33.59 -24.47
C ALA A 135 -3.52 32.19 -24.75
N ILE A 136 -2.73 31.31 -25.37
CA ILE A 136 -3.11 29.91 -25.61
C ILE A 136 -3.30 29.17 -24.29
N ALA A 137 -2.36 29.28 -23.34
CA ALA A 137 -2.44 28.61 -22.05
C ALA A 137 -3.65 29.08 -21.23
N GLU A 138 -3.95 30.37 -21.23
CA GLU A 138 -5.15 30.90 -20.57
C GLU A 138 -6.44 30.34 -21.18
N ARG A 139 -6.52 30.28 -22.51
CA ARG A 139 -7.68 29.72 -23.21
C ARG A 139 -7.86 28.24 -22.88
N LEU A 140 -6.80 27.45 -22.98
CA LEU A 140 -6.81 26.03 -22.66
C LEU A 140 -7.10 25.75 -21.18
N ALA A 141 -6.58 26.58 -20.26
CA ALA A 141 -6.87 26.46 -18.84
C ALA A 141 -8.37 26.64 -18.56
N ARG A 142 -9.01 27.62 -19.22
CA ARG A 142 -10.47 27.79 -19.16
C ARG A 142 -11.23 26.59 -19.74
N GLU A 143 -10.81 26.07 -20.90
CA GLU A 143 -11.41 24.88 -21.52
C GLU A 143 -11.33 23.65 -20.60
N LEU A 144 -10.21 23.47 -19.90
CA LEU A 144 -9.95 22.33 -19.01
C LEU A 144 -10.51 22.54 -17.59
N GLY A 145 -11.03 23.73 -17.27
CA GLY A 145 -11.58 24.05 -15.94
C GLY A 145 -10.52 24.16 -14.84
N ILE A 146 -9.32 24.63 -15.16
CA ILE A 146 -8.20 24.82 -14.22
C ILE A 146 -7.78 26.28 -14.13
N ALA A 147 -7.09 26.65 -13.05
CA ALA A 147 -6.43 27.94 -12.96
C ALA A 147 -5.27 28.02 -13.99
N PRO A 148 -5.06 29.18 -14.65
CA PRO A 148 -3.96 29.34 -15.59
C PRO A 148 -2.62 29.14 -14.86
N PRO A 149 -1.76 28.22 -15.32
CA PRO A 149 -0.46 28.01 -14.70
C PRO A 149 0.49 29.15 -15.02
N ARG A 150 1.52 29.33 -14.18
CA ARG A 150 2.65 30.18 -14.55
C ARG A 150 3.43 29.51 -15.68
N LEU A 151 3.67 30.22 -16.77
CA LEU A 151 4.60 29.77 -17.81
C LEU A 151 6.01 30.27 -17.53
N VAL A 152 7.00 29.43 -17.83
CA VAL A 152 8.43 29.74 -17.71
C VAL A 152 9.15 29.18 -18.93
N VAL A 153 10.01 29.98 -19.57
CA VAL A 153 10.90 29.50 -20.64
C VAL A 153 12.29 29.21 -20.07
N SER A 154 12.85 28.05 -20.43
CA SER A 154 14.15 27.60 -19.93
C SER A 154 15.05 27.08 -21.05
N ALA A 155 16.23 27.71 -21.18
CA ALA A 155 17.29 27.28 -22.12
C ALA A 155 17.89 25.90 -21.77
N ARG A 156 17.75 25.47 -20.50
CA ARG A 156 18.31 24.21 -19.99
C ARG A 156 17.30 23.07 -19.97
N ALA A 157 16.01 23.35 -20.15
CA ALA A 157 15.00 22.31 -20.25
C ALA A 157 15.11 21.66 -21.63
N SER A 158 15.07 20.33 -21.67
CA SER A 158 15.09 19.55 -22.92
C SER A 158 13.68 19.21 -23.41
N LEU A 159 12.71 19.14 -22.49
CA LEU A 159 11.31 18.80 -22.73
C LEU A 159 10.39 19.72 -21.92
N PRO A 160 9.15 19.95 -22.39
CA PRO A 160 8.10 20.56 -21.59
C PRO A 160 7.80 19.71 -20.35
N PHE A 161 7.50 20.36 -19.23
CA PHE A 161 6.99 19.66 -18.04
C PHE A 161 6.25 20.60 -17.08
N VAL A 162 5.40 20.01 -16.24
CA VAL A 162 4.68 20.68 -15.15
C VAL A 162 5.33 20.41 -13.79
N ARG A 163 5.44 21.42 -12.92
CA ARG A 163 5.84 21.21 -11.52
C ARG A 163 5.14 22.12 -10.51
N GLY A 164 5.17 21.67 -9.25
CA GLY A 164 4.98 22.52 -8.07
C GLY A 164 3.53 22.91 -7.75
N LEU A 165 3.38 23.63 -6.64
CA LEU A 165 2.17 24.30 -6.19
C LEU A 165 2.58 25.72 -5.73
N PRO A 166 2.12 26.79 -6.40
CA PRO A 166 1.27 26.80 -7.59
C PRO A 166 1.97 26.17 -8.80
N ALA A 167 1.17 25.60 -9.72
CA ALA A 167 1.70 24.89 -10.87
C ALA A 167 2.43 25.84 -11.84
N THR A 168 3.62 25.43 -12.25
CA THR A 168 4.45 26.10 -13.25
C THR A 168 4.69 25.14 -14.40
N VAL A 169 4.38 25.57 -15.62
CA VAL A 169 4.72 24.88 -16.86
C VAL A 169 6.05 25.44 -17.35
N VAL A 170 7.04 24.57 -17.52
CA VAL A 170 8.35 24.93 -18.06
C VAL A 170 8.40 24.53 -19.52
N LEU A 171 8.75 25.46 -20.39
CA LEU A 171 8.88 25.29 -21.84
C LEU A 171 10.35 25.41 -22.24
N PRO A 172 10.90 24.44 -23.00
CA PRO A 172 12.23 24.55 -23.59
C PRO A 172 12.29 25.71 -24.58
N GLU A 173 13.34 26.54 -24.47
CA GLU A 173 13.59 27.61 -25.45
C GLU A 173 13.80 27.05 -26.86
N ALA A 174 14.55 25.94 -26.97
CA ALA A 174 14.80 25.25 -28.23
C ALA A 174 13.50 24.79 -28.91
N LEU A 175 12.51 24.36 -28.11
CA LEU A 175 11.22 23.91 -28.63
C LEU A 175 10.41 25.09 -29.17
N LEU A 176 10.35 26.19 -28.42
CA LEU A 176 9.63 27.40 -28.86
C LEU A 176 10.20 27.98 -30.16
N GLY A 177 11.50 27.82 -30.41
CA GLY A 177 12.13 28.25 -31.65
C GLY A 177 11.90 27.31 -32.84
N SER A 178 11.43 26.08 -32.62
CA SER A 178 11.33 25.04 -33.65
C SER A 178 9.90 24.67 -34.04
N ILE A 179 8.89 25.21 -33.36
CA ILE A 179 7.48 24.87 -33.61
C ILE A 179 6.66 26.12 -33.94
N ASP A 180 5.58 25.93 -34.71
CA ASP A 180 4.60 26.98 -34.99
C ASP A 180 3.55 27.10 -33.88
N GLU A 181 2.62 28.06 -34.00
CA GLU A 181 1.58 28.31 -33.01
C GLU A 181 0.62 27.12 -32.84
N ASP A 182 0.31 26.40 -33.93
CA ASP A 182 -0.58 25.23 -33.91
C ASP A 182 0.06 24.07 -33.13
N ALA A 183 1.35 23.80 -33.37
CA ALA A 183 2.12 22.83 -32.62
C ALA A 183 2.29 23.24 -31.15
N LEU A 184 2.52 24.53 -30.87
CA LEU A 184 2.58 25.06 -29.51
C LEU A 184 1.27 24.85 -28.75
N GLU A 185 0.12 25.05 -29.40
CA GLU A 185 -1.18 24.75 -28.81
C GLU A 185 -1.31 23.28 -28.42
N LEU A 186 -0.86 22.36 -29.27
CA LEU A 186 -0.89 20.93 -28.97
C LEU A 186 0.04 20.55 -27.80
N VAL A 187 1.25 21.13 -27.73
CA VAL A 187 2.17 20.95 -26.59
C VAL A 187 1.53 21.46 -25.29
N LEU A 188 1.00 22.69 -25.31
CA LEU A 188 0.36 23.26 -24.12
C LEU A 188 -0.89 22.47 -23.73
N ARG A 189 -1.69 22.00 -24.69
CA ARG A 189 -2.86 21.14 -24.41
C ARG A 189 -2.42 19.83 -23.74
N HIS A 190 -1.29 19.25 -24.13
CA HIS A 190 -0.71 18.07 -23.47
C HIS A 190 -0.33 18.37 -22.00
N GLU A 191 0.51 19.38 -21.78
CA GLU A 191 0.99 19.74 -20.43
C GLU A 191 -0.14 20.18 -19.50
N LEU A 192 -1.09 20.99 -20.00
CA LEU A 192 -2.23 21.44 -19.21
C LEU A 192 -3.21 20.27 -18.93
N THR A 193 -3.28 19.26 -19.80
CA THR A 193 -4.04 18.04 -19.50
C THR A 193 -3.41 17.25 -18.36
N HIS A 194 -2.08 17.16 -18.27
CA HIS A 194 -1.41 16.61 -17.09
C HIS A 194 -1.72 17.41 -15.83
N LEU A 195 -1.73 18.73 -15.93
CA LEU A 195 -2.09 19.62 -14.81
C LEU A 195 -3.53 19.40 -14.35
N ALA A 196 -4.49 19.37 -15.26
CA ALA A 196 -5.91 19.10 -14.97
C ALA A 196 -6.16 17.72 -14.36
N ARG A 197 -5.29 16.75 -14.67
CA ARG A 197 -5.33 15.40 -14.10
C ARG A 197 -4.54 15.27 -12.79
N LEU A 198 -3.87 16.32 -12.33
CA LEU A 198 -2.98 16.31 -11.16
C LEU A 198 -1.85 15.27 -11.27
N ASP A 199 -1.41 14.99 -12.50
CA ASP A 199 -0.45 13.93 -12.79
C ASP A 199 0.92 14.20 -12.12
N HIS A 200 1.30 15.47 -11.93
CA HIS A 200 2.50 15.89 -11.21
C HIS A 200 2.46 15.54 -9.71
N LEU A 201 1.29 15.65 -9.05
CA LEU A 201 1.11 15.24 -7.65
C LEU A 201 1.10 13.72 -7.52
N PHE A 202 0.45 13.03 -8.47
CA PHE A 202 0.47 11.58 -8.53
C PHE A 202 1.90 11.05 -8.71
N ALA A 203 2.68 11.66 -9.61
CA ALA A 203 4.08 11.31 -9.83
C ALA A 203 4.92 11.54 -8.57
N LEU A 204 4.68 12.62 -7.82
CA LEU A 204 5.34 12.86 -6.52
C LEU A 204 4.99 11.77 -5.50
N GLY A 205 3.70 11.43 -5.36
CA GLY A 205 3.25 10.38 -4.45
C GLY A 205 3.85 9.01 -4.80
N LEU A 206 3.87 8.67 -6.09
CA LEU A 206 4.51 7.44 -6.57
C LEU A 206 6.01 7.44 -6.30
N SER A 207 6.70 8.55 -6.56
CA SER A 207 8.15 8.67 -6.29
C SER A 207 8.48 8.49 -4.80
N LEU A 208 7.61 8.96 -3.90
CA LEU A 208 7.75 8.75 -2.46
C LEU A 208 7.55 7.28 -2.08
N LEU A 209 6.56 6.61 -2.70
CA LEU A 209 6.36 5.17 -2.51
C LEU A 209 7.51 4.34 -3.11
N GLU A 210 8.27 4.89 -4.06
CA GLU A 210 9.45 4.27 -4.67
C GLU A 210 10.72 4.32 -3.87
N VAL A 211 10.85 5.26 -2.95
CA VAL A 211 11.99 5.36 -2.03
C VAL A 211 12.38 3.99 -1.42
N PRO A 212 11.46 3.25 -0.75
CA PRO A 212 11.78 1.95 -0.17
C PRO A 212 12.20 0.87 -1.18
N PHE A 213 11.88 1.08 -2.47
CA PHE A 213 12.08 0.13 -3.56
C PHE A 213 13.05 0.64 -4.64
N THR A 214 13.88 1.65 -4.33
CA THR A 214 14.72 2.38 -5.29
C THR A 214 15.58 1.47 -6.18
N PHE A 215 16.05 0.32 -5.65
CA PHE A 215 16.86 -0.66 -6.40
C PHE A 215 16.11 -1.95 -6.74
N HIS A 216 14.80 -2.01 -6.56
CA HIS A 216 14.01 -3.20 -6.82
C HIS A 216 13.61 -3.29 -8.30
N PRO A 217 14.01 -4.33 -9.05
CA PRO A 217 13.81 -4.40 -10.50
C PRO A 217 12.32 -4.40 -10.90
N SER A 218 11.45 -5.06 -10.13
CA SER A 218 10.00 -5.04 -10.38
C SER A 218 9.38 -3.67 -10.15
N ALA A 219 9.81 -2.92 -9.13
CA ALA A 219 9.31 -1.57 -8.86
C ALA A 219 9.62 -0.62 -10.02
N ARG A 220 10.86 -0.69 -10.54
CA ARG A 220 11.27 0.12 -11.68
C ARG A 220 10.41 -0.13 -12.91
N ARG A 221 10.22 -1.40 -13.28
CA ARG A 221 9.36 -1.78 -14.42
C ARG A 221 7.91 -1.34 -14.22
N LEU A 222 7.43 -1.41 -12.99
CA LEU A 222 6.08 -0.99 -12.66
C LEU A 222 5.91 0.52 -12.84
N SER A 223 6.87 1.30 -12.36
CA SER A 223 6.92 2.74 -12.54
C SER A 223 6.96 3.13 -14.01
N GLU A 224 7.81 2.45 -14.80
CA GLU A 224 7.91 2.65 -16.26
C GLU A 224 6.56 2.42 -16.96
N GLU A 225 5.84 1.34 -16.63
CA GLU A 225 4.52 1.04 -17.22
C GLU A 225 3.42 2.00 -16.73
N ILE A 226 3.47 2.42 -15.45
CA ILE A 226 2.55 3.43 -14.90
C ILE A 226 2.75 4.77 -15.62
N GLY A 227 4.01 5.17 -15.83
CA GLY A 227 4.39 6.35 -16.60
C GLY A 227 3.85 6.28 -18.02
N LEU A 228 4.14 5.20 -18.74
CA LEU A 228 3.67 5.03 -20.11
C LEU A 228 2.14 5.07 -20.23
N ALA A 229 1.42 4.37 -19.35
CA ALA A 229 -0.05 4.40 -19.36
C ALA A 229 -0.62 5.79 -19.07
N ARG A 230 0.09 6.62 -18.28
CA ARG A 230 -0.30 8.01 -18.02
C ARG A 230 -0.15 8.87 -19.28
N GLU A 231 1.00 8.76 -19.96
CA GLU A 231 1.28 9.44 -21.23
C GLU A 231 0.25 9.06 -22.28
N MET A 232 0.02 7.76 -22.51
CA MET A 232 -0.98 7.26 -23.45
C MET A 232 -2.38 7.81 -23.16
N ALA A 233 -2.77 7.92 -21.88
CA ALA A 233 -4.07 8.46 -21.49
C ALA A 233 -4.20 9.98 -21.74
N VAL A 234 -3.10 10.73 -21.76
CA VAL A 234 -3.09 12.13 -22.22
C VAL A 234 -3.10 12.18 -23.74
N ASP A 235 -2.25 11.39 -24.40
CA ASP A 235 -2.13 11.32 -25.85
C ASP A 235 -3.48 11.06 -26.53
N VAL A 236 -4.31 10.14 -26.02
CA VAL A 236 -5.67 9.90 -26.54
C VAL A 236 -6.53 11.16 -26.51
N ARG A 237 -6.47 11.95 -25.42
CA ARG A 237 -7.32 13.14 -25.26
C ARG A 237 -6.88 14.26 -26.19
N VAL A 238 -5.59 14.48 -26.32
CA VAL A 238 -5.03 15.53 -27.19
C VAL A 238 -5.14 15.13 -28.65
N GLY A 239 -4.77 13.88 -28.97
CA GLY A 239 -4.84 13.30 -30.30
C GLY A 239 -6.25 13.23 -30.86
N ALA A 240 -7.30 13.22 -30.03
CA ALA A 240 -8.69 13.29 -30.50
C ALA A 240 -9.02 14.61 -31.24
N VAL A 241 -8.26 15.68 -31.00
CA VAL A 241 -8.46 16.99 -31.66
C VAL A 241 -7.79 17.01 -33.03
N ALA A 242 -6.52 16.57 -33.10
CA ALA A 242 -5.73 16.59 -34.33
C ALA A 242 -4.77 15.39 -34.41
N PRO A 243 -5.24 14.17 -34.75
CA PRO A 243 -4.47 12.95 -34.56
C PRO A 243 -3.14 12.93 -35.32
N ARG A 244 -3.15 13.34 -36.60
CA ARG A 244 -1.95 13.34 -37.45
C ARG A 244 -0.95 14.41 -37.06
N ALA A 245 -1.43 15.64 -36.85
CA ALA A 245 -0.57 16.75 -36.43
C ALA A 245 0.08 16.45 -35.06
N TYR A 246 -0.69 15.86 -34.13
CA TYR A 246 -0.19 15.44 -32.84
C TYR A 246 0.85 14.31 -32.92
N ALA A 247 0.62 13.31 -33.78
CA ALA A 247 1.60 12.23 -33.97
C ALA A 247 2.94 12.75 -34.53
N HIS A 248 2.91 13.68 -35.50
CA HIS A 248 4.12 14.32 -36.01
C HIS A 248 4.82 15.14 -34.92
N LEU A 249 4.06 15.96 -34.18
CA LEU A 249 4.59 16.73 -33.06
C LEU A 249 5.31 15.85 -32.02
N LEU A 250 4.75 14.69 -31.67
CA LEU A 250 5.39 13.76 -30.75
C LEU A 250 6.75 13.28 -31.27
N VAL A 251 6.87 13.02 -32.57
CA VAL A 251 8.15 12.64 -33.18
C VAL A 251 9.12 13.82 -33.11
N ASP A 252 8.70 15.02 -33.51
CA ASP A 252 9.54 16.22 -33.54
C ASP A 252 10.08 16.58 -32.15
N VAL A 253 9.24 16.50 -31.11
CA VAL A 253 9.63 16.75 -29.72
C VAL A 253 10.68 15.73 -29.24
N VAL A 254 10.53 14.45 -29.60
CA VAL A 254 11.51 13.42 -29.22
C VAL A 254 12.82 13.59 -29.97
N GLU A 255 12.78 13.93 -31.26
CA GLU A 255 13.99 14.23 -32.03
C GLU A 255 14.75 15.42 -31.44
N LEU A 256 14.03 16.50 -31.12
CA LEU A 256 14.61 17.68 -30.48
C LEU A 256 15.26 17.33 -29.13
N HIS A 257 14.61 16.52 -28.31
CA HIS A 257 15.20 16.04 -27.05
C HIS A 257 16.43 15.16 -27.28
N ARG A 258 16.43 14.32 -28.33
CA ARG A 258 17.54 13.41 -28.63
C ARG A 258 18.83 14.18 -28.98
N PHE A 259 18.69 15.32 -29.64
CA PHE A 259 19.80 16.14 -30.11
C PHE A 259 20.01 17.45 -29.32
N GLY A 260 19.16 17.73 -28.33
CA GLY A 260 19.20 18.94 -27.51
C GLY A 260 20.20 18.90 -26.33
N PRO A 261 20.26 19.98 -25.54
CA PRO A 261 21.09 20.06 -24.34
C PRO A 261 20.71 18.95 -23.34
N ARG A 262 21.68 18.15 -22.92
CA ARG A 262 21.51 17.13 -21.88
C ARG A 262 22.21 17.53 -20.60
N GLU A 263 21.51 17.47 -19.47
CA GLU A 263 22.17 17.54 -18.17
C GLU A 263 22.69 16.16 -17.73
N ALA A 264 23.78 16.16 -16.96
CA ALA A 264 24.37 14.93 -16.43
C ALA A 264 23.37 14.18 -15.53
N GLY A 265 23.01 12.96 -15.95
CA GLY A 265 22.04 12.11 -15.26
C GLY A 265 20.59 12.28 -15.71
N GLU A 266 20.34 12.98 -16.81
CA GLU A 266 19.05 12.95 -17.50
C GLU A 266 18.87 11.59 -18.20
N VAL A 267 17.74 10.93 -17.94
CA VAL A 267 17.42 9.62 -18.54
C VAL A 267 16.95 9.86 -19.97
N ALA A 268 17.59 9.21 -20.93
CA ALA A 268 17.14 9.28 -22.32
C ALA A 268 15.71 8.74 -22.45
N LEU A 269 14.86 9.46 -23.19
CA LEU A 269 13.56 8.95 -23.60
C LEU A 269 13.73 7.59 -24.31
N ASP A 270 13.00 6.58 -23.84
CA ASP A 270 13.07 5.22 -24.38
C ASP A 270 12.32 5.14 -25.72
N SER A 271 13.01 4.75 -26.80
CA SER A 271 12.41 4.58 -28.13
C SER A 271 11.21 3.65 -28.14
N ARG A 272 11.18 2.62 -27.27
CA ARG A 272 10.03 1.70 -27.16
C ARG A 272 8.79 2.37 -26.57
N SER A 273 8.99 3.38 -25.72
CA SER A 273 7.87 4.14 -25.15
C SER A 273 7.19 4.99 -26.22
N LEU A 274 7.95 5.62 -27.12
CA LEU A 274 7.42 6.40 -28.22
C LEU A 274 6.67 5.53 -29.22
N GLU A 275 7.25 4.38 -29.61
CA GLU A 275 6.62 3.41 -30.52
C GLU A 275 5.23 3.00 -29.99
N ARG A 276 5.16 2.57 -28.72
CA ARG A 276 3.88 2.17 -28.08
C ARG A 276 2.86 3.32 -28.02
N ARG A 277 3.31 4.57 -27.85
CA ARG A 277 2.43 5.76 -27.85
C ARG A 277 1.86 6.03 -29.24
N ILE A 278 2.70 5.97 -30.28
CA ILE A 278 2.30 6.18 -31.68
C ILE A 278 1.39 5.05 -32.16
N GLU A 279 1.73 3.79 -31.88
CA GLU A 279 0.89 2.63 -32.20
C GLU A 279 -0.50 2.76 -31.61
N MET A 280 -0.59 3.16 -30.34
CA MET A 280 -1.87 3.36 -29.68
C MET A 280 -2.68 4.50 -30.33
N LEU A 281 -2.05 5.62 -30.66
CA LEU A 281 -2.70 6.72 -31.38
C LEU A 281 -3.22 6.29 -32.76
N ALA A 282 -2.51 5.39 -33.46
CA ALA A 282 -2.94 4.83 -34.73
C ALA A 282 -4.07 3.81 -34.60
N SER A 283 -4.14 3.09 -33.48
CA SER A 283 -5.24 2.17 -33.17
C SER A 283 -6.46 2.95 -32.68
N THR A 284 -7.28 3.47 -33.61
CA THR A 284 -8.56 4.10 -33.29
C THR A 284 -9.55 3.08 -32.70
N GLN A 285 -9.48 2.83 -31.40
CA GLN A 285 -10.59 2.26 -30.64
C GLN A 285 -11.14 3.32 -29.68
N SER A 286 -12.44 3.61 -29.83
CA SER A 286 -13.14 4.56 -28.97
C SER A 286 -13.14 4.06 -27.52
N HIS A 287 -12.48 4.77 -26.62
CA HIS A 287 -12.47 4.39 -25.21
C HIS A 287 -13.17 5.43 -24.35
N ARG A 288 -14.39 5.09 -23.89
CA ARG A 288 -15.09 5.83 -22.84
C ARG A 288 -14.26 5.79 -21.56
N ALA A 289 -14.06 6.96 -20.95
CA ALA A 289 -13.43 7.08 -19.65
C ALA A 289 -14.22 6.30 -18.59
N ALA A 290 -13.69 5.17 -18.14
CA ALA A 290 -14.25 4.46 -17.00
C ALA A 290 -13.94 5.25 -15.72
N ARG A 291 -14.82 6.19 -15.36
CA ARG A 291 -14.90 6.77 -14.02
C ARG A 291 -15.17 5.62 -13.04
N PHE A 292 -14.15 5.23 -12.28
CA PHE A 292 -14.31 4.30 -11.17
C PHE A 292 -13.43 4.78 -10.03
N TRP A 293 -14.06 5.47 -9.08
CA TRP A 293 -13.41 6.06 -7.91
C TRP A 293 -13.46 5.24 -6.61
N PRO A 294 -14.16 4.09 -6.44
CA PRO A 294 -14.24 3.52 -5.10
C PRO A 294 -13.26 2.37 -4.77
N THR A 295 -12.23 2.05 -5.57
CA THR A 295 -11.23 1.04 -5.13
C THR A 295 -10.14 1.61 -4.20
N LEU A 296 -10.06 2.93 -4.07
CA LEU A 296 -9.20 3.60 -3.10
C LEU A 296 -9.66 3.32 -1.65
N VAL A 297 -10.95 3.01 -1.48
CA VAL A 297 -11.57 2.71 -0.18
C VAL A 297 -11.33 1.27 0.24
N LEU A 298 -11.23 0.29 -0.67
CA LEU A 298 -11.02 -1.12 -0.29
C LEU A 298 -9.58 -1.41 0.19
N SER A 299 -8.59 -0.71 -0.37
CA SER A 299 -7.19 -0.79 0.09
C SER A 299 -6.98 -0.11 1.45
N LEU A 300 -7.67 1.01 1.68
CA LEU A 300 -7.73 1.67 2.99
C LEU A 300 -8.53 0.86 4.01
N ILE A 301 -9.54 0.09 3.60
CA ILE A 301 -10.28 -0.81 4.50
C ILE A 301 -9.45 -2.03 4.88
N LEU A 302 -8.70 -2.67 3.96
CA LEU A 302 -7.81 -3.78 4.38
C LEU A 302 -6.59 -3.31 5.20
N GLY A 303 -6.03 -2.13 4.92
CA GLY A 303 -4.99 -1.52 5.75
C GLY A 303 -5.53 -0.99 7.09
N GLY A 304 -6.77 -0.50 7.10
CA GLY A 304 -7.47 0.04 8.25
C GLY A 304 -8.05 -1.02 9.18
N VAL A 305 -8.45 -2.19 8.68
CA VAL A 305 -8.91 -3.32 9.50
C VAL A 305 -7.77 -3.92 10.32
N ALA A 306 -6.50 -3.78 9.89
CA ALA A 306 -5.35 -4.11 10.71
C ALA A 306 -5.06 -3.08 11.83
N LEU A 307 -5.58 -1.85 11.69
CA LEU A 307 -5.46 -0.76 12.68
C LEU A 307 -6.71 -0.59 13.56
N ALA A 308 -7.87 -1.08 13.11
CA ALA A 308 -9.18 -0.88 13.71
C ALA A 308 -9.85 -2.18 14.17
N ALA A 309 -9.09 -3.28 14.33
CA ALA A 309 -9.58 -4.38 15.16
C ALA A 309 -9.86 -3.77 16.55
N PRO A 310 -11.12 -3.70 16.99
CA PRO A 310 -11.45 -3.09 18.27
C PRO A 310 -10.66 -3.83 19.34
N THR A 311 -9.92 -3.07 20.14
CA THR A 311 -9.48 -3.56 21.44
C THR A 311 -10.74 -4.07 22.13
N PRO A 312 -10.81 -5.35 22.53
CA PRO A 312 -11.90 -5.78 23.39
C PRO A 312 -11.91 -4.80 24.58
N PRO A 313 -13.09 -4.32 25.01
CA PRO A 313 -13.17 -3.39 26.13
C PRO A 313 -12.37 -3.98 27.30
N ASP A 314 -11.66 -3.11 28.02
CA ASP A 314 -11.06 -3.40 29.31
C ASP A 314 -12.21 -3.75 30.29
N ASP A 315 -12.79 -4.94 30.13
CA ASP A 315 -13.29 -5.65 31.28
C ASP A 315 -12.04 -6.20 31.94
N GLU A 316 -11.62 -5.54 33.01
CA GLU A 316 -10.90 -6.18 34.10
C GLU A 316 -11.70 -7.42 34.53
N GLN A 317 -11.57 -8.52 33.79
CA GLN A 317 -11.75 -9.82 34.38
C GLN A 317 -10.51 -10.02 35.23
N GLU A 318 -10.62 -9.55 36.48
CA GLU A 318 -9.95 -10.19 37.60
C GLU A 318 -9.88 -11.69 37.30
N VAL A 319 -8.67 -12.19 37.04
CA VAL A 319 -8.40 -13.62 37.20
C VAL A 319 -8.51 -13.87 38.70
N LYS A 320 -9.75 -13.95 39.21
CA LYS A 320 -10.02 -14.56 40.50
C LYS A 320 -9.56 -16.00 40.36
N GLU A 321 -8.60 -16.37 41.20
CA GLU A 321 -8.25 -17.77 41.45
C GLU A 321 -9.56 -18.56 41.53
N GLN A 322 -9.79 -19.42 40.55
CA GLN A 322 -11.01 -20.22 40.52
C GLN A 322 -10.97 -21.15 41.74
N PRO A 323 -12.00 -21.16 42.60
CA PRO A 323 -11.99 -22.01 43.78
C PRO A 323 -11.93 -23.47 43.33
N VAL A 324 -10.87 -24.16 43.74
CA VAL A 324 -10.72 -25.60 43.53
C VAL A 324 -11.63 -26.32 44.52
N ILE A 325 -12.59 -27.06 44.01
CA ILE A 325 -13.53 -27.82 44.84
C ILE A 325 -13.01 -29.26 44.92
N ASN A 326 -12.76 -29.72 46.14
CA ASN A 326 -12.27 -31.06 46.38
C ASN A 326 -13.45 -31.97 46.73
N VAL A 327 -13.79 -32.89 45.83
CA VAL A 327 -14.87 -33.86 46.04
C VAL A 327 -14.25 -35.17 46.50
N ALA A 328 -14.74 -35.76 47.59
CA ALA A 328 -14.25 -37.06 48.05
C ALA A 328 -14.65 -38.18 47.08
N LEU A 329 -13.81 -39.19 46.92
CA LEU A 329 -14.17 -40.40 46.15
C LEU A 329 -15.40 -41.10 46.78
N ASN A 330 -16.44 -41.35 45.98
CA ASN A 330 -17.78 -41.79 46.38
C ASN A 330 -18.51 -40.85 47.36
N GLY A 331 -18.04 -39.61 47.49
CA GLY A 331 -18.68 -38.55 48.26
C GLY A 331 -19.64 -37.74 47.40
N PHE A 332 -20.64 -37.16 48.05
CA PHE A 332 -21.60 -36.25 47.44
C PHE A 332 -21.39 -34.84 47.99
N GLU A 333 -21.13 -33.88 47.11
CA GLU A 333 -21.07 -32.46 47.43
C GLU A 333 -22.13 -31.69 46.66
N THR A 334 -22.44 -30.49 47.14
CA THR A 334 -23.50 -29.69 46.54
C THR A 334 -23.10 -28.24 46.44
N LEU A 335 -23.33 -27.66 45.27
CA LEU A 335 -23.04 -26.26 44.96
C LEU A 335 -24.33 -25.48 44.80
N MET A 336 -24.46 -24.44 45.60
CA MET A 336 -25.56 -23.48 45.52
C MET A 336 -25.17 -22.29 44.67
N PHE A 337 -26.10 -21.82 43.86
CA PHE A 337 -25.95 -20.64 43.00
C PHE A 337 -27.03 -19.62 43.37
N ASP A 338 -26.65 -18.34 43.44
CA ASP A 338 -27.57 -17.25 43.79
C ASP A 338 -28.65 -17.01 42.72
N LEU A 339 -28.42 -17.51 41.50
CA LEU A 339 -29.29 -17.36 40.34
C LEU A 339 -29.69 -18.72 39.77
N LYS A 340 -30.84 -18.73 39.10
CA LYS A 340 -31.39 -19.93 38.49
C LYS A 340 -30.46 -20.51 37.43
N ILE A 341 -30.24 -21.82 37.51
CA ILE A 341 -29.39 -22.58 36.60
C ILE A 341 -30.16 -22.84 35.31
N SER A 342 -29.56 -22.47 34.18
CA SER A 342 -30.10 -22.70 32.85
C SER A 342 -29.48 -23.92 32.17
N ARG A 343 -28.20 -24.20 32.41
CA ARG A 343 -27.48 -25.35 31.84
C ARG A 343 -26.29 -25.73 32.71
N VAL A 344 -25.96 -27.02 32.72
CA VAL A 344 -24.73 -27.54 33.33
C VAL A 344 -24.02 -28.46 32.32
N SER A 345 -22.69 -28.41 32.26
CA SER A 345 -21.90 -29.38 31.53
C SER A 345 -20.62 -29.74 32.29
N ILE A 346 -20.17 -30.97 32.11
CA ILE A 346 -18.94 -31.45 32.72
C ILE A 346 -17.94 -31.91 31.66
N GLY A 347 -16.67 -31.58 31.85
CA GLY A 347 -15.60 -31.93 30.92
C GLY A 347 -15.34 -33.43 30.82
N ASN A 348 -15.31 -34.13 31.96
CA ASN A 348 -15.17 -35.58 32.01
C ASN A 348 -16.15 -36.19 33.03
N PRO A 349 -17.25 -36.83 32.58
CA PRO A 349 -18.26 -37.44 33.44
C PRO A 349 -17.80 -38.74 34.12
N GLU A 350 -16.66 -39.31 33.73
CA GLU A 350 -16.11 -40.49 34.40
C GLU A 350 -15.43 -40.17 35.74
N ILE A 351 -15.11 -38.90 36.00
CA ILE A 351 -14.40 -38.45 37.19
C ILE A 351 -15.39 -37.94 38.25
N VAL A 352 -16.39 -37.16 37.82
CA VAL A 352 -17.48 -36.66 38.66
C VAL A 352 -18.78 -36.82 37.89
N ASN A 353 -19.82 -37.33 38.53
CA ASN A 353 -21.18 -37.31 38.01
C ASN A 353 -21.91 -36.04 38.50
N VAL A 354 -22.69 -35.42 37.62
CA VAL A 354 -23.31 -34.11 37.89
C VAL A 354 -24.80 -34.17 37.65
N GLY A 355 -25.57 -33.76 38.65
CA GLY A 355 -27.03 -33.69 38.58
C GLY A 355 -27.55 -32.34 39.08
N VAL A 356 -28.58 -31.80 38.43
CA VAL A 356 -29.28 -30.61 38.95
C VAL A 356 -30.30 -31.09 39.97
N ILE A 357 -30.08 -30.75 41.26
CA ILE A 357 -30.95 -31.17 42.36
C ILE A 357 -32.17 -30.25 42.45
N SER A 358 -31.96 -28.95 42.25
CA SER A 358 -33.01 -27.93 42.24
C SER A 358 -32.64 -26.81 41.26
N THR A 359 -33.54 -25.83 41.08
CA THR A 359 -33.33 -24.72 40.13
C THR A 359 -32.11 -23.84 40.44
N HIS A 360 -31.51 -23.97 41.63
CA HIS A 360 -30.36 -23.19 42.08
C HIS A 360 -29.22 -24.07 42.61
N GLU A 361 -29.31 -25.39 42.45
CA GLU A 361 -28.43 -26.34 43.12
C GLU A 361 -27.93 -27.46 42.21
N VAL A 362 -26.61 -27.67 42.21
CA VAL A 362 -25.93 -28.73 41.46
C VAL A 362 -25.27 -29.71 42.43
N GLY A 363 -25.66 -30.98 42.32
CA GLY A 363 -25.02 -32.10 43.02
C GLY A 363 -23.83 -32.64 42.24
N LEU A 364 -22.76 -32.94 42.96
CA LEU A 364 -21.51 -33.49 42.46
C LEU A 364 -21.19 -34.79 43.20
N GLU A 365 -21.04 -35.89 42.47
CA GLU A 365 -20.67 -37.19 43.02
C GLU A 365 -19.30 -37.61 42.46
N GLY A 366 -18.30 -37.76 43.34
CA GLY A 366 -16.95 -38.16 42.92
C GLY A 366 -16.90 -39.65 42.58
N THR A 367 -16.57 -40.02 41.34
CA THR A 367 -16.61 -41.42 40.88
C THR A 367 -15.22 -42.00 40.62
N LYS A 368 -14.26 -41.22 40.14
CA LYS A 368 -12.86 -41.64 39.96
C LYS A 368 -11.87 -40.53 40.36
N PRO A 369 -10.69 -40.87 40.89
CA PRO A 369 -9.66 -39.87 41.18
C PRO A 369 -9.20 -39.15 39.90
N GLY A 370 -9.12 -37.83 39.95
CA GLY A 370 -8.74 -37.04 38.77
C GLY A 370 -9.14 -35.57 38.86
N ARG A 371 -8.93 -34.84 37.77
CA ARG A 371 -9.32 -33.44 37.63
C ARG A 371 -10.31 -33.29 36.49
N THR A 372 -11.38 -32.55 36.71
CA THR A 372 -12.41 -32.28 35.71
C THR A 372 -12.93 -30.86 35.87
N THR A 373 -13.53 -30.30 34.82
CA THR A 373 -14.06 -28.93 34.85
C THR A 373 -15.58 -28.97 34.81
N LEU A 374 -16.21 -28.25 35.72
CA LEU A 374 -17.65 -28.02 35.75
C LEU A 374 -17.94 -26.64 35.16
N LEU A 375 -18.89 -26.59 34.23
CA LEU A 375 -19.41 -25.37 33.63
C LEU A 375 -20.89 -25.25 33.98
N VAL A 376 -21.25 -24.14 34.63
CA VAL A 376 -22.63 -23.82 34.99
C VAL A 376 -23.02 -22.50 34.34
N TRP A 377 -24.15 -22.49 33.64
CA TRP A 377 -24.75 -21.27 33.08
C TRP A 377 -25.95 -20.87 33.92
N THR A 378 -26.01 -19.60 34.28
CA THR A 378 -27.12 -18.97 35.00
C THR A 378 -28.04 -18.22 34.03
N GLU A 379 -29.24 -17.86 34.47
CA GLU A 379 -30.26 -17.20 33.64
C GLU A 379 -29.84 -15.79 33.14
N ASP A 380 -28.89 -15.14 33.81
CA ASP A 380 -28.28 -13.87 33.38
C ASP A 380 -27.23 -14.05 32.24
N GLY A 381 -27.05 -15.27 31.75
CA GLY A 381 -26.11 -15.60 30.68
C GLY A 381 -24.65 -15.71 31.12
N LYS A 382 -24.36 -15.55 32.42
CA LYS A 382 -23.00 -15.74 32.95
C LYS A 382 -22.64 -17.22 33.02
N ARG A 383 -21.34 -17.47 32.82
CA ARG A 383 -20.75 -18.81 32.88
C ARG A 383 -19.82 -18.90 34.08
N HIS A 384 -20.18 -19.76 35.02
CA HIS A 384 -19.36 -20.12 36.17
C HIS A 384 -18.51 -21.34 35.83
N VAL A 385 -17.20 -21.24 36.01
CA VAL A 385 -16.24 -22.32 35.74
C VAL A 385 -15.61 -22.75 37.06
N HIS A 386 -15.72 -24.03 37.38
CA HIS A 386 -15.16 -24.61 38.60
C HIS A 386 -14.21 -25.76 38.26
N LEU A 387 -13.02 -25.75 38.84
CA LEU A 387 -12.09 -26.89 38.77
C LEU A 387 -12.41 -27.87 39.89
N LEU A 388 -12.83 -29.07 39.52
CA LEU A 388 -13.12 -30.16 40.43
C LEU A 388 -11.93 -31.10 40.53
N VAL A 389 -11.54 -31.46 41.76
CA VAL A 389 -10.47 -32.41 42.03
C VAL A 389 -11.03 -33.52 42.91
N VAL A 390 -11.06 -34.74 42.39
CA VAL A 390 -11.47 -35.91 43.16
C VAL A 390 -10.24 -36.58 43.75
N LYS A 391 -10.21 -36.72 45.07
CA LYS A 391 -9.12 -37.36 45.82
C LYS A 391 -9.64 -38.41 46.79
#